data_AF-A0A959V3M6-F1
#
_entry.id   AF-A0A959V3M6-F1
#
_cell.length_a   1.000
_cell.length_b   1.000
_cell.length_c   1.000
_cell.angle_alpha   90.00
_cell.angle_beta   90.00
_cell.angle_gamma   90.00
#
_symmetry.space_group_name_H-M   'P 1'
#
loop_
_entity.id
_entity.type
_entity.pdbx_description
1 polymer ?
#
loop_
_entity_poly.entity_id
_entity_poly.type
_entity_poly.pdbx_seq_one_letter_code
_entity_poly.pdbx_strand_id
1 'polypeptide(L)' 'MISTLFGKKKVSEDKTATIFVNAVLRLTEEGFPVVVEELVESPEFTEPPVFGPGDDELFAQIVLAGNLLELPGHLDAG' A
#
# COMPACT_ATOMS: atom_id res chain seq x y z
N MET A 1 -6.50 30.84 -20.68
CA MET A 1 -7.89 30.31 -20.61
C MET A 1 -8.16 29.11 -21.54
N ILE A 2 -7.25 28.72 -22.45
CA ILE A 2 -7.36 27.45 -23.20
C ILE A 2 -6.92 26.23 -22.36
N SER A 3 -5.94 26.39 -21.47
CA SER A 3 -5.45 25.33 -20.57
C SER A 3 -6.46 24.84 -19.53
N THR A 4 -7.56 25.58 -19.33
CA THR A 4 -8.70 25.21 -18.49
C THR A 4 -9.80 24.49 -19.26
N LEU A 5 -9.81 24.56 -20.60
CA LEU A 5 -10.76 23.86 -21.47
C LEU A 5 -10.32 22.42 -21.78
N PHE A 6 -9.00 22.19 -21.81
CA PHE A 6 -8.43 20.85 -21.85
C PHE A 6 -8.05 20.49 -20.41
N GLY A 7 -8.92 19.77 -19.70
CA GLY A 7 -8.64 19.31 -18.34
C GLY A 7 -7.27 18.61 -18.23
N LYS A 8 -6.75 18.48 -17.00
CA LYS A 8 -5.47 17.79 -16.75
C LYS A 8 -5.44 16.47 -17.52
N LYS A 9 -4.37 16.23 -18.28
CA LYS A 9 -4.21 15.00 -19.06
C LYS A 9 -4.40 13.80 -18.14
N LYS A 10 -5.43 12.98 -18.40
CA LYS A 10 -5.65 11.74 -17.66
C LYS A 10 -4.39 10.88 -17.79
N VAL A 11 -3.92 10.36 -16.66
CA VAL A 11 -2.87 9.35 -16.62
C VAL A 11 -3.46 8.06 -17.23
N SER A 12 -2.68 7.33 -18.02
CA SER A 12 -3.15 6.05 -18.56
C SER A 12 -3.38 5.04 -17.43
N GLU A 13 -4.23 4.06 -17.64
CA GLU A 13 -4.47 2.98 -16.68
C GLU A 13 -3.16 2.25 -16.32
N ASP A 14 -2.35 1.89 -17.32
CA ASP A 14 -1.04 1.27 -17.12
C ASP A 14 -0.12 2.09 -16.23
N LYS A 15 -0.09 3.42 -16.46
CA LYS A 15 0.76 4.31 -15.67
C LYS A 15 0.22 4.45 -14.25
N THR A 16 -1.10 4.48 -14.09
CA THR A 16 -1.77 4.52 -12.78
C THR A 16 -1.49 3.25 -11.99
N ALA A 17 -1.65 2.07 -12.60
CA ALA A 17 -1.36 0.77 -11.99
C ALA A 17 0.12 0.67 -11.56
N THR A 18 1.03 1.12 -12.42
CA THR A 18 2.48 1.17 -12.11
C THR A 18 2.76 2.07 -10.90
N ILE A 19 2.17 3.27 -10.85
CA ILE A 19 2.33 4.18 -9.71
C ILE A 19 1.78 3.55 -8.43
N PHE A 20 0.61 2.93 -8.51
CA PHE A 20 -0.05 2.30 -7.38
C PHE A 20 0.77 1.14 -6.79
N VAL A 21 1.22 0.19 -7.62
CA VAL A 21 2.04 -0.94 -7.16
C VAL A 21 3.35 -0.46 -6.56
N ASN A 22 4.05 0.48 -7.20
CA ASN A 22 5.30 1.02 -6.66
C ASN A 22 5.09 1.78 -5.35
N ALA A 23 3.94 2.45 -5.18
CA ALA A 23 3.59 3.10 -3.94
C ALA A 23 3.38 2.09 -2.82
N VAL A 24 2.67 0.98 -3.08
CA VAL A 24 2.50 -0.11 -2.11
C VAL A 24 3.85 -0.67 -1.69
N LEU A 25 4.70 -1.05 -2.66
CA LEU A 25 6.02 -1.63 -2.38
C LEU A 25 6.89 -0.69 -1.53
N ARG A 26 6.95 0.60 -1.88
CA ARG A 26 7.73 1.58 -1.11
C ARG A 26 7.18 1.76 0.30
N LEU A 27 5.86 1.91 0.45
CA LEU A 27 5.24 2.11 1.76
C LEU A 27 5.39 0.87 2.65
N THR A 28 5.39 -0.32 2.07
CA THR A 28 5.59 -1.56 2.83
C THR A 28 7.05 -1.74 3.22
N GLU A 29 8.00 -1.40 2.36
CA GLU A 29 9.43 -1.40 2.68
C GLU A 29 9.74 -0.44 3.84
N GLU A 30 9.15 0.77 3.83
CA GLU A 30 9.34 1.76 4.88
C GLU A 30 8.55 1.43 6.16
N GLY A 31 7.35 0.86 6.03
CA GLY A 31 6.42 0.64 7.14
C GLY A 31 6.59 -0.70 7.86
N PHE A 32 7.05 -1.74 7.18
CA PHE A 32 7.20 -3.07 7.77
C PHE A 32 8.10 -3.07 9.02
N PRO A 33 9.27 -2.40 9.04
CA PRO A 33 10.10 -2.35 10.25
C PRO A 33 9.37 -1.74 11.46
N VAL A 34 8.58 -0.69 11.23
CA VAL A 34 7.80 -0.01 12.29
C VAL A 34 6.72 -0.95 12.83
N VAL A 35 6.01 -1.67 11.95
CA VAL A 35 4.99 -2.65 12.37
C VAL A 35 5.62 -3.79 13.17
N VAL A 36 6.78 -4.28 12.73
CA VAL A 36 7.53 -5.33 13.45
C VAL A 36 7.94 -4.85 14.84
N GLU A 37 8.48 -3.63 14.95
CA GLU A 37 8.87 -3.03 16.23
C GLU A 37 7.68 -2.95 17.19
N GLU A 38 6.55 -2.38 16.75
CA GLU A 38 5.33 -2.27 17.55
C GLU A 38 4.80 -3.63 18.01
N LEU A 39 4.85 -4.65 17.15
CA LEU A 39 4.40 -6.01 17.49
C LEU A 39 5.35 -6.73 18.46
N VAL A 40 6.66 -6.50 18.34
CA VAL A 40 7.66 -7.09 19.25
C VAL A 40 7.60 -6.44 20.63
N GLU A 41 7.31 -5.14 20.70
CA GLU A 41 7.20 -4.38 21.95
C GLU A 41 5.83 -4.51 22.64
N SER A 42 4.83 -5.06 21.95
CA SER A 42 3.46 -5.19 22.44
C SER A 42 3.38 -6.14 23.67
N PRO A 43 2.93 -5.65 24.84
CA PRO A 43 2.82 -6.45 26.06
C PRO A 43 1.67 -7.47 26.03
N GLU A 44 0.78 -7.38 25.04
CA GLU A 44 -0.34 -8.30 24.85
C GLU A 44 0.13 -9.71 24.44
N PHE A 45 1.34 -9.83 23.90
CA PHE A 45 1.92 -11.12 23.55
C PHE A 45 2.58 -11.79 24.75
N THR A 46 2.22 -13.05 25.02
CA THR A 46 2.91 -13.87 26.03
C THR A 46 4.39 -14.09 25.68
N GLU A 47 4.71 -14.18 24.39
CA GLU A 47 6.05 -14.25 23.82
C GLU A 47 6.11 -13.37 22.57
N PRO A 48 7.16 -12.55 22.37
CA PRO A 48 7.27 -11.70 21.19
C PRO A 48 7.24 -12.51 19.88
N PRO A 49 6.52 -12.04 18.85
CA PRO A 49 6.50 -12.68 17.54
C PRO A 49 7.90 -12.65 16.88
N VAL A 50 8.17 -13.66 16.05
CA VAL A 50 9.43 -13.79 15.29
C VAL A 50 9.15 -13.56 13.81
N PHE A 51 9.93 -12.66 13.21
CA PHE A 51 9.87 -12.33 11.78
C PHE A 51 11.15 -12.76 11.09
N GLY A 52 11.05 -13.22 9.84
CA GLY A 52 12.15 -13.73 9.05
C GLY A 52 12.20 -13.17 7.63
N PRO A 53 13.19 -13.60 6.83
CA PRO A 53 13.27 -13.24 5.42
C PRO A 53 12.01 -13.71 4.69
N GLY A 54 11.36 -12.85 3.90
CA GLY A 54 10.12 -13.19 3.22
C GLY A 54 8.86 -12.51 3.78
N ASP A 55 8.90 -12.10 5.05
CA ASP A 55 7.70 -11.62 5.75
C ASP A 55 7.31 -10.20 5.34
N ASP A 56 8.26 -9.39 4.86
CA ASP A 56 8.02 -8.08 4.28
C ASP A 56 7.28 -8.17 2.94
N GLU A 57 7.57 -9.17 2.10
CA GLU A 57 6.79 -9.39 0.87
C GLU A 57 5.39 -9.92 1.17
N LEU A 58 5.22 -10.73 2.22
CA LEU A 58 3.89 -11.17 2.68
C LEU A 58 3.08 -9.97 3.22
N PHE A 59 3.73 -9.08 3.98
CA PHE A 59 3.12 -7.83 4.42
C PHE A 59 2.70 -6.95 3.24
N ALA A 60 3.53 -6.84 2.20
CA ALA A 60 3.18 -6.11 0.99
C ALA A 60 1.93 -6.66 0.29
N GLN A 61 1.75 -7.98 0.28
CA GLN A 61 0.54 -8.62 -0.25
C GLN A 61 -0.71 -8.28 0.56
N ILE A 62 -0.60 -8.25 1.90
CA ILE A 62 -1.70 -7.84 2.78
C ILE A 62 -2.12 -6.41 2.47
N VAL A 63 -1.15 -5.49 2.39
CA VAL A 63 -1.42 -4.07 2.08
C VAL A 63 -2.02 -3.92 0.69
N LEU A 64 -1.49 -4.62 -0.32
CA LEU A 64 -2.05 -4.61 -1.67
C LEU A 64 -3.51 -5.07 -1.68
N ALA A 65 -3.78 -6.25 -1.10
CA ALA A 65 -5.12 -6.81 -1.06
C ALA A 65 -6.11 -5.90 -0.32
N GLY A 66 -5.71 -5.35 0.83
CA GLY A 66 -6.52 -4.40 1.59
C GLY A 66 -6.86 -3.16 0.78
N ASN A 67 -5.88 -2.56 0.10
CA ASN A 67 -6.16 -1.40 -0.75
C ASN A 67 -7.12 -1.75 -1.90
N LEU A 68 -6.94 -2.91 -2.55
CA LEU A 68 -7.83 -3.36 -3.63
C LEU A 68 -9.27 -3.60 -3.15
N LEU A 69 -9.45 -4.10 -1.92
CA LEU A 69 -10.77 -4.28 -1.31
C LEU A 69 -11.45 -2.94 -1.02
N GLU A 70 -10.68 -1.91 -0.65
CA GLU A 70 -11.18 -0.57 -0.36
C GLU A 70 -11.42 0.29 -1.61
N LEU A 71 -10.80 -0.05 -2.75
CA LEU A 71 -10.90 0.72 -4.00
C LEU A 71 -12.35 1.01 -4.44
N PRO A 72 -13.32 0.07 -4.40
CA PRO A 72 -14.69 0.34 -4.82
C PRO A 72 -15.40 1.43 -3.99
N GLY A 73 -14.95 1.70 -2.76
CA GLY A 73 -15.50 2.77 -1.91
C GLY A 73 -14.89 4.15 -2.17
N HIS A 74 -13.78 4.21 -2.92
CA HIS A 74 -12.99 5.43 -3.13
C HIS A 74 -12.92 5.86 -4.59
N LEU A 75 -13.35 5.00 -5.52
CA LEU A 75 -13.45 5.28 -6.94
C LEU A 75 -14.92 5.27 -7.36
N ASP A 76 -15.32 6.27 -8.14
CA ASP A 76 -16.61 6.23 -8.82
C ASP A 76 -16.67 4.99 -9.72
N ALA A 77 -17.87 4.39 -9.84
CA ALA A 77 -18.10 3.35 -10.84
C ALA A 77 -17.76 3.94 -12.22
N GLY A 78 -16.77 3.32 -12.89
CA GLY A 78 -16.23 3.77 -14.17
C GLY A 78 -17.28 3.84 -15.28
#